data_AF-A0A0C9YUE9-F1
#
_entry.id   AF-A0A0C9YUE9-F1
#
_cell.length_a   1.000
_cell.length_b   1.000
_cell.length_c   1.000
_cell.angle_alpha   90.00
_cell.angle_beta   90.00
_cell.angle_gamma   90.00
#
_symmetry.space_group_name_H-M   'P 1'
#
loop_
_entity.id
_entity.type
_entity.pdbx_description
1 polymer ?
#
loop_
_entity_poly.entity_id
_entity_poly.type
_entity_poly.pdbx_seq_one_letter_code
_entity_poly.pdbx_strand_id
1 'polypeptide(L)' 'LPQVLLHHGLFPASPSQPHMAVLIELLSFYRSLFERSCDAVNALVSTLNSHYIRRGFHM' A
#
# COMPACT_ATOMS: atom_id res chain seq x y z
N LEU A 1 -4.79 42.19 -6.85
CA LEU A 1 -3.49 41.49 -6.92
C LEU A 1 -3.58 39.98 -6.65
N PRO A 2 -4.14 39.49 -5.53
CA PRO A 2 -4.10 38.06 -5.18
C PRO A 2 -4.82 37.15 -6.18
N GLN A 3 -5.95 37.61 -6.73
CA GLN A 3 -6.76 36.85 -7.68
C GLN A 3 -6.07 36.60 -9.03
N VAL A 4 -5.24 37.54 -9.49
CA VAL A 4 -4.48 37.39 -10.74
C VAL A 4 -3.42 36.30 -10.59
N LEU A 5 -2.74 36.24 -9.45
CA LEU A 5 -1.72 35.22 -9.18
C LEU A 5 -2.33 33.81 -9.13
N LEU A 6 -3.49 33.66 -8.49
CA LEU A 6 -4.23 32.39 -8.45
C LEU A 6 -4.67 31.95 -9.84
N HIS A 7 -5.13 32.87 -10.69
CA HIS A 7 -5.50 32.58 -12.08
C HIS A 7 -4.30 32.07 -12.92
N HIS A 8 -3.08 32.44 -12.54
CA HIS A 8 -1.84 31.99 -13.19
C HIS A 8 -1.15 30.82 -12.45
N GLY A 9 -1.82 30.18 -11.49
CA GLY A 9 -1.27 29.03 -10.75
C GLY A 9 -0.17 29.40 -9.74
N LEU A 10 0.01 30.68 -9.45
CA LEU A 10 0.96 31.18 -8.46
C LEU A 10 0.24 31.30 -7.12
N PHE A 11 0.73 30.58 -6.12
CA PHE A 11 0.22 30.67 -4.75
C PHE A 11 0.93 31.83 -4.04
N PRO A 12 0.22 32.91 -3.67
CA PRO A 12 0.83 34.13 -3.13
C PRO A 12 1.44 33.94 -1.72
N ALA A 13 1.25 32.79 -1.09
CA ALA A 13 1.90 32.41 0.15
C ALA A 13 2.05 30.88 0.25
N SER A 14 3.14 30.43 0.90
CA SER A 14 3.28 29.03 1.33
C SER A 14 2.13 28.66 2.28
N PRO A 15 1.59 27.43 2.23
CA PRO A 15 0.57 26.99 3.17
C PRO A 15 1.09 27.12 4.62
N SER A 16 0.20 27.50 5.53
CA SER A 16 0.53 27.74 6.95
C SER A 16 0.88 26.45 7.72
N GLN A 17 0.55 25.29 7.15
CA GLN A 17 0.91 23.98 7.68
C GLN A 17 1.33 23.04 6.53
N PRO A 18 2.27 22.12 6.77
CA PRO A 18 2.60 21.09 5.80
C PRO A 18 1.39 20.16 5.61
N HIS A 19 0.88 20.08 4.39
CA HIS A 19 -0.10 19.06 4.01
C HIS A 19 0.65 17.83 3.50
N MET A 20 0.43 16.67 4.12
CA MET A 20 0.91 15.41 3.54
C MET A 20 0.06 15.06 2.32
N ALA A 21 0.66 15.11 1.15
CA ALA A 21 0.11 14.48 -0.04
C ALA A 21 0.45 12.98 0.01
N VAL A 22 -0.58 12.14 -0.02
CA VAL A 22 -0.39 10.67 -0.11
C VAL A 22 -0.64 10.24 -1.55
N LEU A 23 0.34 9.57 -2.15
CA LEU A 23 0.22 9.05 -3.50
C LEU A 23 -0.72 7.83 -3.49
N ILE A 24 -1.95 8.01 -3.97
CA ILE A 24 -2.98 6.95 -3.98
C ILE A 24 -2.52 5.73 -4.79
N GLU A 25 -1.80 5.96 -5.89
CA GLU A 25 -1.23 4.88 -6.71
C GLU A 25 -0.23 4.03 -5.91
N LEU A 26 0.56 4.65 -5.03
CA LEU A 26 1.49 3.93 -4.16
C LEU A 26 0.75 3.07 -3.14
N LEU A 27 -0.33 3.59 -2.54
CA LEU A 27 -1.17 2.82 -1.63
C LEU A 27 -1.81 1.62 -2.34
N SER A 28 -2.31 1.83 -3.56
CA SER A 28 -2.89 0.76 -4.37
C SER A 28 -1.84 -0.31 -4.69
N PHE A 29 -0.63 0.10 -5.07
CA PHE A 29 0.48 -0.82 -5.31
C PHE A 29 0.82 -1.64 -4.06
N TYR A 30 0.97 -1.00 -2.89
CA TYR A 30 1.24 -1.69 -1.63
C TYR A 30 0.15 -2.69 -1.27
N ARG A 31 -1.12 -2.33 -1.50
CA ARG A 31 -2.25 -3.24 -1.27
C ARG A 31 -2.15 -4.47 -2.16
N SER A 32 -1.94 -4.30 -3.46
CA SER A 32 -1.79 -5.43 -4.39
C SER A 32 -0.59 -6.31 -4.05
N LEU A 33 0.53 -5.71 -3.63
CA LEU A 33 1.71 -6.44 -3.19
C LEU A 33 1.41 -7.26 -1.92
N PHE A 34 0.73 -6.65 -0.96
CA PHE A 34 0.33 -7.30 0.28
C PHE A 34 -0.56 -8.51 0.01
N GLU A 35 -1.63 -8.34 -0.77
CA GLU A 35 -2.55 -9.43 -1.14
C GLU A 35 -1.80 -10.61 -1.76
N ARG A 36 -0.89 -10.35 -2.71
CA ARG A 36 -0.09 -11.41 -3.36
C ARG A 36 0.92 -12.07 -2.43
N SER A 37 1.50 -11.31 -1.50
CA SER A 37 2.39 -11.88 -0.49
C SER A 37 1.64 -12.81 0.47
N CYS A 38 0.41 -12.44 0.86
CA CYS A 38 -0.45 -13.28 1.69
C CYS A 38 -0.83 -14.57 0.97
N ASP A 39 -1.21 -14.50 -0.30
CA ASP A 39 -1.49 -15.69 -1.12
C ASP A 39 -0.31 -16.67 -1.11
N ALA A 40 0.92 -16.15 -1.33
CA ALA A 40 2.12 -16.97 -1.36
C ALA A 40 2.43 -17.62 0.00
N VAL A 41 2.33 -16.86 1.10
CA VAL A 41 2.54 -17.38 2.46
C VAL A 41 1.49 -18.44 2.79
N ASN A 42 0.22 -18.20 2.48
CA ASN A 42 -0.85 -19.15 2.72
C ASN A 42 -0.68 -20.45 1.91
N ALA A 43 -0.26 -20.35 0.65
CA ALA A 43 0.05 -21.51 -0.19
C ALA A 43 1.22 -22.33 0.39
N LEU A 44 2.27 -21.66 0.88
CA LEU A 44 3.39 -22.30 1.55
C LEU A 44 2.94 -23.03 2.82
N VAL A 45 2.18 -22.36 3.69
CA VAL A 45 1.66 -22.95 4.94
C VAL A 45 0.78 -24.16 4.64
N SER A 46 -0.13 -24.05 3.67
CA SER A 46 -1.00 -25.16 3.25
C SER A 46 -0.20 -26.37 2.74
N THR A 47 0.83 -26.10 1.94
CA THR A 47 1.73 -27.14 1.42
C THR A 47 2.52 -27.81 2.53
N LEU A 48 3.07 -27.04 3.46
CA LEU A 48 3.79 -27.57 4.62
C LEU A 48 2.88 -28.41 5.51
N ASN A 49 1.67 -27.92 5.82
CA ASN A 49 0.70 -28.67 6.61
C ASN A 49 0.39 -30.02 5.95
N SER A 50 0.07 -30.00 4.66
CA SER A 50 -0.17 -31.23 3.88
C SER A 50 1.05 -32.17 3.88
N HIS A 51 2.26 -31.62 3.79
CA HIS A 51 3.50 -32.39 3.84
C HIS A 51 3.71 -33.08 5.19
N TYR A 52 3.45 -32.38 6.29
CA TYR A 52 3.61 -32.91 7.64
C TYR A 52 2.54 -33.94 8.00
N ILE A 53 1.27 -33.67 7.68
CA ILE A 53 0.16 -34.61 7.87
C ILE A 53 0.45 -35.94 7.16
N ARG A 54 0.93 -35.88 5.90
CA ARG A 54 1.28 -37.09 5.13
C ARG A 54 2.37 -37.94 5.80
N ARG A 55 3.23 -37.32 6.62
CA ARG A 55 4.28 -38.02 7.39
C ARG A 55 3.80 -38.48 8.77
N GLY A 56 2.53 -38.32 9.09
CA GLY A 56 1.95 -38.70 10.38
C GLY A 56 2.12 -37.66 11.48
N PHE A 57 2.70 -36.49 11.18
CA PHE A 57 2.76 -35.37 12.11
C PHE A 57 1.43 -34.62 12.04
N HIS A 58 0.63 -34.75 13.10
CA HIS A 58 -0.62 -34.03 13.28
C HIS A 58 -0.33 -32.86 14.24
N MET A 59 -0.68 -31.64 13.84
CA MET A 59 -0.80 -30.50 14.77
C MET A 59 -2.18 -30.47 15.40
#